data_AF-A0A9E4BFC8-F1
#
_entry.id   AF-A0A9E4BFC8-F1
#
_cell.length_a   1.000
_cell.length_b   1.000
_cell.length_c   1.000
_cell.angle_alpha   90.00
_cell.angle_beta   90.00
_cell.angle_gamma   90.00
#
_symmetry.space_group_name_H-M   'P 1'
#
loop_
_entity.id
_entity.type
_entity.pdbx_description
1 polymer ?
#
loop_
_entity_poly.entity_id
_entity_poly.type
_entity_poly.pdbx_seq_one_letter_code
_entity_poly.pdbx_strand_id
1 'polypeptide(L)'
;MKMTDLLRIIKKMRLINLVILLLLASGYVDAVERDVLAIRREYNDVSAAVDSLVRMMQVADAEVLKKLPEARAERVLPDGMTAVMIFWADDEARVWLNDFPVGETRLTPVEVTVPDLYFQGQNRLRVRCWDTDRVESGFLGGLYLKDGAGRLYPIVVSNGTWETSGGRATEITYAHPMPDIPGAQPIWDVRMFGVVDMAITFDRAAIDRALAKSAPAISRSARQQAMDYHTFA
;
A
#
# COMPACT_ATOMS: atom_id res chain seq x y z
N MET A 1 20.81 32.64 29.70
CA MET A 1 19.38 32.81 29.37
C MET A 1 18.57 32.47 30.62
N LYS A 2 17.73 33.38 31.13
CA LYS A 2 17.03 33.16 32.41
C LYS A 2 15.86 32.19 32.22
N MET A 3 15.60 31.31 33.19
CA MET A 3 14.57 30.25 33.13
C MET A 3 13.15 30.79 32.82
N THR A 4 12.91 32.05 33.15
CA THR A 4 11.69 32.80 32.84
C THR A 4 11.50 33.12 31.36
N ASP A 5 12.57 33.23 30.58
CA ASP A 5 12.51 33.51 29.13
C ASP A 5 12.18 32.24 28.34
N LEU A 6 12.66 31.07 28.79
CA LEU A 6 12.40 29.77 28.18
C LEU A 6 10.92 29.39 28.26
N LEU A 7 10.31 29.58 29.44
CA LEU A 7 8.87 29.34 29.68
C LEU A 7 7.96 30.23 28.83
N ARG A 8 8.43 31.43 28.46
CA ARG A 8 7.67 32.38 27.64
C ARG A 8 7.66 31.99 26.16
N ILE A 9 8.75 31.39 25.68
CA ILE A 9 8.88 30.87 24.32
C ILE A 9 8.03 29.60 24.15
N ILE A 10 8.08 28.70 25.14
CA ILE A 10 7.28 27.45 25.16
C ILE A 10 5.77 27.75 25.11
N LYS A 11 5.29 28.76 25.85
CA LYS A 11 3.87 29.17 25.83
C LYS A 11 3.40 29.78 24.50
N LYS A 12 4.31 30.24 23.63
CA LYS A 12 3.97 30.86 22.33
C LYS A 12 4.14 29.91 21.13
N MET A 13 4.76 28.75 21.31
CA MET A 13 4.95 27.77 20.24
C MET A 13 3.66 26.98 20.00
N ARG A 14 3.27 26.84 18.73
CA ARG A 14 2.23 25.86 18.33
C ARG A 14 2.69 24.47 18.73
N LEU A 15 1.75 23.62 19.17
CA LEU A 15 2.01 22.25 19.66
C LEU A 15 2.95 21.44 18.74
N ILE A 16 2.80 21.62 17.42
CA ILE A 16 3.64 21.02 16.37
C ILE A 16 5.12 21.38 16.53
N ASN A 17 5.45 22.64 16.81
CA ASN A 17 6.84 23.08 16.98
C ASN A 17 7.42 22.58 18.31
N LEU A 18 6.59 22.37 19.34
CA LEU A 18 7.01 21.82 20.62
C LEU A 18 7.36 20.33 20.49
N VAL A 19 6.57 19.58 19.71
CA VAL A 19 6.82 18.16 19.41
C VAL A 19 8.09 17.99 18.58
N ILE A 20 8.32 18.82 17.56
CA ILE A 20 9.55 18.80 16.75
C ILE A 20 10.78 19.11 17.63
N LEU A 21 10.69 20.09 18.53
CA LEU A 21 11.78 20.45 19.43
C LEU A 21 12.08 19.34 20.46
N LEU A 22 11.05 18.68 20.99
CA LEU A 22 11.19 17.56 21.92
C LEU A 22 11.78 16.32 21.25
N LEU A 23 11.42 16.06 19.99
CA LEU A 23 12.00 14.98 19.17
C LEU A 23 13.47 15.25 18.81
N LEU A 24 13.84 16.51 18.60
CA LEU A 24 15.24 16.90 18.35
C LEU A 24 16.08 16.89 19.64
N ALA A 25 15.48 17.24 20.78
CA ALA A 25 16.18 17.32 22.07
C ALA A 25 16.40 15.94 22.73
N SER A 26 15.62 14.91 22.38
CA SER A 26 15.80 13.56 22.93
C SER A 26 16.92 12.76 22.28
N GLY A 27 17.59 13.27 21.24
CA GLY A 27 18.42 12.45 20.35
C GLY A 27 19.79 13.00 19.96
N TYR A 28 20.34 14.02 20.64
CA TYR A 28 21.68 14.51 20.31
C TYR A 28 22.55 14.63 21.55
N VAL A 29 23.47 13.67 21.72
CA VAL A 29 24.94 13.84 21.69
C VAL A 29 25.57 12.50 22.14
N ASP A 30 26.61 12.07 21.39
CA ASP A 30 27.50 10.90 21.61
C ASP A 30 27.08 9.52 21.07
N ALA A 31 27.14 9.33 19.74
CA ALA A 31 27.60 8.07 19.09
C ALA A 31 27.65 8.22 17.54
N VAL A 32 28.39 9.20 17.02
CA VAL A 32 28.21 9.70 15.64
C VAL A 32 28.82 8.83 14.53
N GLU A 33 29.59 7.77 14.79
CA GLU A 33 30.35 7.13 13.68
C GLU A 33 30.00 5.68 13.33
N ARG A 34 29.21 4.94 14.12
CA ARG A 34 28.95 3.52 13.84
C ARG A 34 27.56 3.15 13.34
N ASP A 35 26.61 4.09 13.32
CA ASP A 35 25.22 3.72 13.03
C ASP A 35 24.48 4.65 12.07
N VAL A 36 25.20 5.34 11.18
CA VAL A 36 24.59 6.21 10.16
C VAL A 36 23.58 5.44 9.29
N LEU A 37 23.81 4.16 9.04
CA LEU A 37 22.88 3.32 8.26
C LEU A 37 21.64 2.89 9.07
N ALA A 38 21.77 2.55 10.36
CA ALA A 38 20.60 2.24 11.17
C ALA A 38 19.78 3.51 11.46
N ILE A 39 20.45 4.63 11.73
CA ILE A 39 19.81 5.94 11.86
C ILE A 39 19.09 6.32 10.57
N ARG A 40 19.67 6.02 9.39
CA ARG A 40 19.00 6.27 8.11
C ARG A 40 17.80 5.35 7.88
N ARG A 41 17.86 4.09 8.32
CA ARG A 41 16.71 3.17 8.27
C ARG A 41 15.61 3.63 9.22
N GLU A 42 15.96 3.94 10.45
CA GLU A 42 15.03 4.46 11.46
C GLU A 42 14.41 5.79 10.99
N TYR A 43 15.21 6.70 10.43
CA TYR A 43 14.70 7.94 9.85
C TYR A 43 13.75 7.67 8.68
N ASN A 44 14.08 6.74 7.79
CA ASN A 44 13.22 6.38 6.66
C ASN A 44 11.91 5.73 7.14
N ASP A 45 11.97 4.86 8.14
CA ASP A 45 10.81 4.19 8.73
C ASP A 45 9.91 5.20 9.44
N VAL A 46 10.49 6.11 10.23
CA VAL A 46 9.79 7.22 10.87
C VAL A 46 9.22 8.18 9.83
N SER A 47 9.97 8.51 8.79
CA SER A 47 9.51 9.42 7.73
C SER A 47 8.40 8.79 6.90
N ALA A 48 8.44 7.48 6.64
CA ALA A 48 7.37 6.75 5.97
C ALA A 48 6.12 6.65 6.85
N ALA A 49 6.28 6.45 8.17
CA ALA A 49 5.18 6.49 9.12
C ALA A 49 4.55 7.89 9.20
N VAL A 50 5.38 8.95 9.20
CA VAL A 50 4.93 10.34 9.18
C VAL A 50 4.26 10.68 7.85
N ASP A 51 4.77 10.25 6.70
CA ASP A 51 4.11 10.47 5.40
C ASP A 51 2.77 9.72 5.33
N SER A 52 2.72 8.49 5.86
CA SER A 52 1.48 7.73 6.00
C SER A 52 0.47 8.44 6.91
N LEU A 53 0.93 8.99 8.05
CA LEU A 53 0.12 9.81 8.95
C LEU A 53 -0.35 11.11 8.28
N VAL A 54 0.52 11.79 7.53
CA VAL A 54 0.19 13.02 6.82
C VAL A 54 -0.82 12.74 5.70
N ARG A 55 -0.67 11.65 4.95
CA ARG A 55 -1.67 11.19 3.98
C ARG A 55 -3.00 10.86 4.64
N MET A 56 -2.98 10.19 5.79
CA MET A 56 -4.19 9.95 6.60
C MET A 56 -4.83 11.25 7.10
N MET A 57 -4.03 12.28 7.44
CA MET A 57 -4.53 13.58 7.89
C MET A 57 -4.99 14.51 6.75
N GLN A 58 -4.45 14.35 5.53
CA GLN A 58 -4.91 15.08 4.34
C GLN A 58 -6.30 14.60 3.89
N VAL A 59 -6.68 13.37 4.24
CA VAL A 59 -8.07 12.90 4.22
C VAL A 59 -8.75 13.46 5.48
N ALA A 60 -9.16 14.73 5.42
CA ALA A 60 -9.63 15.52 6.55
C ALA A 60 -10.93 15.02 7.20
N ASP A 61 -10.87 13.91 7.94
CA ASP A 61 -11.95 13.46 8.80
C ASP A 61 -11.39 12.97 10.14
N ALA A 62 -11.64 13.72 11.21
CA ALA A 62 -11.19 13.37 12.56
C ALA A 62 -11.74 12.02 13.04
N GLU A 63 -12.80 11.53 12.40
CA GLU A 63 -13.34 10.18 12.60
C GLU A 63 -12.42 9.07 12.05
N VAL A 64 -11.58 9.33 11.04
CA VAL A 64 -10.60 8.35 10.54
C VAL A 64 -9.47 8.15 11.55
N LEU A 65 -9.05 9.22 12.25
CA LEU A 65 -8.06 9.13 13.32
C LEU A 65 -8.60 8.35 14.54
N LYS A 66 -9.91 8.41 14.81
CA LYS A 66 -10.56 7.58 15.85
C LYS A 66 -10.70 6.10 15.46
N LYS A 67 -10.60 5.79 14.16
CA LYS A 67 -10.58 4.42 13.62
C LYS A 67 -9.18 3.82 13.54
N LEU A 68 -8.14 4.58 13.91
CA LEU A 68 -6.81 4.01 14.07
C LEU A 68 -6.88 2.90 15.12
N PRO A 69 -6.44 1.68 14.79
CA PRO A 69 -6.40 0.62 15.78
C PRO A 69 -5.52 1.08 16.96
N GLU A 70 -5.99 0.87 18.19
CA GLU A 70 -5.19 1.08 19.39
C GLU A 70 -3.83 0.40 19.20
N ALA A 71 -2.75 1.09 19.60
CA ALA A 71 -1.37 0.65 19.40
C ALA A 71 -1.21 -0.83 19.76
N ARG A 72 -1.09 -1.68 18.73
CA ARG A 72 -0.97 -3.12 18.91
C ARG A 72 0.46 -3.46 19.28
N ALA A 73 0.63 -4.30 20.29
CA ALA A 73 1.92 -4.80 20.73
C ALA A 73 2.58 -5.80 19.75
N GLU A 74 1.84 -6.30 18.75
CA GLU A 74 2.32 -7.36 17.86
C GLU A 74 2.27 -6.91 16.39
N ARG A 75 3.44 -6.95 15.72
CA ARG A 75 3.53 -6.80 14.27
C ARG A 75 2.73 -7.91 13.59
N VAL A 76 1.89 -7.54 12.63
CA VAL A 76 1.12 -8.50 11.81
C VAL A 76 1.98 -9.05 10.67
N LEU A 77 2.88 -8.24 10.11
CA LEU A 77 3.76 -8.68 9.04
C LEU A 77 5.00 -9.41 9.59
N PRO A 78 5.49 -10.46 8.89
CA PRO A 78 6.73 -11.15 9.23
C PRO A 78 7.96 -10.23 9.11
N ASP A 79 8.96 -10.44 9.98
CA ASP A 79 10.19 -9.64 9.94
C ASP A 79 10.94 -9.78 8.62
N GLY A 80 11.52 -8.68 8.14
CA GLY A 80 12.28 -8.63 6.89
C GLY A 80 11.42 -8.66 5.61
N MET A 81 10.09 -8.62 5.76
CA MET A 81 9.14 -8.51 4.66
C MET A 81 8.51 -7.12 4.62
N THR A 82 8.12 -6.71 3.42
CA THR A 82 7.34 -5.48 3.20
C THR A 82 6.07 -5.85 2.45
N ALA A 83 4.92 -5.36 2.90
CA ALA A 83 3.69 -5.51 2.13
C ALA A 83 3.68 -4.54 0.94
N VAL A 84 3.43 -5.05 -0.27
CA VAL A 84 3.28 -4.25 -1.49
C VAL A 84 1.99 -4.61 -2.20
N MET A 85 1.26 -3.58 -2.62
CA MET A 85 0.10 -3.70 -3.50
C MET A 85 0.55 -3.38 -4.92
N ILE A 86 0.37 -4.31 -5.85
CA ILE A 86 0.64 -4.10 -7.27
C ILE A 86 -0.67 -4.22 -8.01
N PHE A 87 -1.08 -3.19 -8.75
CA PHE A 87 -2.38 -3.19 -9.41
C PHE A 87 -2.43 -2.27 -10.63
N TRP A 88 -3.39 -2.58 -11.49
CA TRP A 88 -3.73 -1.88 -12.72
C TRP A 88 -5.25 -1.93 -12.91
N ALA A 89 -5.78 -0.90 -13.52
CA ALA A 89 -7.15 -0.87 -14.01
C ALA A 89 -7.16 -0.22 -15.38
N ASP A 90 -8.13 -0.62 -16.20
CA ASP A 90 -8.22 -0.15 -17.58
C ASP A 90 -8.51 1.35 -17.70
N ASP A 91 -9.31 1.93 -16.80
CA ASP A 91 -9.39 3.39 -16.70
C ASP A 91 -8.83 3.81 -15.35
N GLU A 92 -9.65 3.86 -14.31
CA GLU A 92 -9.21 4.32 -12.99
C GLU A 92 -9.59 3.33 -11.88
N ALA A 93 -8.72 3.22 -10.88
CA ALA A 93 -9.01 2.46 -9.67
C ALA A 93 -8.38 3.08 -8.43
N ARG A 94 -9.03 2.85 -7.29
CA ARG A 94 -8.51 3.18 -5.96
C ARG A 94 -8.69 2.01 -5.01
N VAL A 95 -7.69 1.82 -4.16
CA VAL A 95 -7.57 0.66 -3.27
C VAL A 95 -7.54 1.13 -1.82
N TRP A 96 -8.21 0.38 -0.95
CA TRP A 96 -8.20 0.56 0.49
C TRP A 96 -7.95 -0.75 1.22
N LEU A 97 -7.20 -0.70 2.32
CA LEU A 97 -7.03 -1.81 3.25
C LEU A 97 -7.59 -1.38 4.60
N ASN A 98 -8.59 -2.11 5.12
CA ASN A 98 -9.24 -1.79 6.40
C ASN A 98 -9.67 -0.31 6.50
N ASP A 99 -10.25 0.19 5.40
CA ASP A 99 -10.69 1.59 5.20
C ASP A 99 -9.58 2.64 5.09
N PHE A 100 -8.30 2.27 5.23
CA PHE A 100 -7.18 3.16 4.97
C PHE A 100 -6.83 3.19 3.47
N PRO A 101 -6.61 4.38 2.88
CA PRO A 101 -6.27 4.50 1.46
C PRO A 101 -4.88 3.93 1.20
N VAL A 102 -4.78 3.00 0.25
CA VAL A 102 -3.51 2.41 -0.19
C VAL A 102 -2.95 3.21 -1.35
N GLY A 103 -3.71 3.34 -2.43
CA GLY A 103 -3.26 4.02 -3.63
C GLY A 103 -4.34 4.10 -4.69
N GLU A 104 -4.01 4.77 -5.79
CA GLU A 104 -4.85 4.90 -6.97
C GLU A 104 -4.02 4.78 -8.23
N THR A 105 -4.69 4.45 -9.33
CA THR A 105 -4.05 4.37 -10.64
C THR A 105 -5.00 4.85 -11.73
N ARG A 106 -4.41 5.26 -12.85
CA ARG A 106 -5.06 5.41 -14.14
C ARG A 106 -4.25 4.77 -15.25
N LEU A 107 -4.81 3.79 -15.97
CA LEU A 107 -4.23 3.11 -17.15
C LEU A 107 -2.82 2.48 -16.99
N THR A 108 -2.17 2.65 -15.84
CA THR A 108 -0.76 2.34 -15.61
C THR A 108 -0.61 1.42 -14.41
N PRO A 109 0.23 0.37 -14.48
CA PRO A 109 0.48 -0.45 -13.31
C PRO A 109 1.23 0.37 -12.25
N VAL A 110 0.80 0.26 -11.00
CA VAL A 110 1.46 0.90 -9.86
C VAL A 110 1.85 -0.13 -8.81
N GLU A 111 3.00 0.07 -8.17
CA GLU A 111 3.43 -0.64 -6.97
C GLU A 111 3.42 0.34 -5.80
N VAL A 112 2.72 -0.01 -4.73
CA VAL A 112 2.60 0.82 -3.53
C VAL A 112 2.93 0.01 -2.30
N THR A 113 3.88 0.49 -1.49
CA THR A 113 4.17 -0.07 -0.17
C THR A 113 3.00 0.19 0.77
N VAL A 114 2.47 -0.88 1.38
CA VAL A 114 1.36 -0.80 2.33
C VAL A 114 1.91 -0.77 3.75
N PRO A 115 1.60 0.26 4.56
CA PRO A 115 2.05 0.33 5.94
C PRO A 115 1.53 -0.83 6.79
N ASP A 116 2.40 -1.43 7.61
CA ASP A 116 2.07 -2.51 8.55
C ASP A 116 0.88 -2.16 9.47
N LEU A 117 0.75 -0.87 9.83
CA LEU A 117 -0.31 -0.36 10.70
C LEU A 117 -1.72 -0.50 10.09
N TYR A 118 -1.82 -0.69 8.77
CA TYR A 118 -3.12 -0.92 8.10
C TYR A 118 -3.61 -2.35 8.33
N PHE A 119 -2.75 -3.28 8.73
CA PHE A 119 -3.11 -4.68 8.91
C PHE A 119 -3.77 -4.96 10.26
N GLN A 120 -4.75 -5.84 10.24
CA GLN A 120 -5.52 -6.32 11.38
C GLN A 120 -5.53 -7.86 11.41
N GLY A 121 -6.15 -8.46 12.44
CA GLY A 121 -6.22 -9.93 12.53
C GLY A 121 -7.08 -10.53 11.42
N GLN A 122 -8.16 -9.82 11.08
CA GLN A 122 -8.95 -10.03 9.89
C GLN A 122 -8.91 -8.73 9.08
N ASN A 123 -8.64 -8.84 7.79
CA ASN A 123 -8.43 -7.74 6.87
C ASN A 123 -9.51 -7.72 5.79
N ARG A 124 -9.89 -6.53 5.35
CA ARG A 124 -10.73 -6.30 4.17
C ARG A 124 -10.00 -5.41 3.19
N LEU A 125 -9.66 -5.96 2.03
CA LEU A 125 -9.16 -5.21 0.88
C LEU A 125 -10.34 -4.80 0.03
N ARG A 126 -10.46 -3.50 -0.26
CA ARG A 126 -11.51 -2.94 -1.11
C ARG A 126 -10.87 -2.25 -2.30
N VAL A 127 -11.49 -2.42 -3.45
CA VAL A 127 -11.12 -1.75 -4.69
C VAL A 127 -12.36 -1.12 -5.26
N ARG A 128 -12.26 0.14 -5.65
CA ARG A 128 -13.27 0.77 -6.49
C ARG A 128 -12.61 1.01 -7.83
N CYS A 129 -13.25 0.54 -8.89
CA CYS A 129 -12.85 0.82 -10.26
C CYS A 129 -13.94 1.64 -10.93
N TRP A 130 -13.55 2.54 -11.82
CA TRP A 130 -14.49 3.30 -12.61
C TRP A 130 -13.96 3.45 -14.01
N ASP A 131 -14.81 3.06 -14.95
CA ASP A 131 -14.62 3.28 -16.36
C ASP A 131 -15.51 4.42 -16.87
N THR A 132 -14.87 5.36 -17.55
CA THR A 132 -15.49 6.55 -18.13
C THR A 132 -15.80 6.43 -19.63
N ASP A 133 -15.22 5.45 -20.34
CA ASP A 133 -15.32 5.35 -21.79
C ASP A 133 -16.37 4.34 -22.30
N ARG A 134 -16.91 3.51 -21.39
CA ARG A 134 -17.95 2.48 -21.65
C ARG A 134 -17.48 1.34 -22.55
N VAL A 135 -16.18 1.10 -22.59
CA VAL A 135 -15.55 -0.05 -23.24
C VAL A 135 -15.28 -1.14 -22.20
N GLU A 136 -15.03 -2.36 -22.66
CA GLU A 136 -14.67 -3.48 -21.78
C GLU A 136 -13.57 -3.05 -20.78
N SER A 137 -13.86 -3.17 -19.48
CA SER A 137 -12.98 -2.75 -18.40
C SER A 137 -12.48 -3.95 -17.61
N GLY A 138 -11.28 -3.81 -17.05
CA GLY A 138 -10.68 -4.84 -16.20
C GLY A 138 -9.95 -4.25 -15.01
N PHE A 139 -9.94 -5.01 -13.92
CA PHE A 139 -9.04 -4.80 -12.80
C PHE A 139 -8.11 -5.99 -12.65
N LEU A 140 -6.83 -5.70 -12.47
CA LEU A 140 -5.80 -6.69 -12.23
C LEU A 140 -4.95 -6.24 -11.05
N GLY A 141 -4.80 -7.07 -10.03
CA GLY A 141 -3.98 -6.68 -8.90
C GLY A 141 -3.75 -7.76 -7.86
N GLY A 142 -2.81 -7.50 -6.97
CA GLY A 142 -2.55 -8.35 -5.83
C GLY A 142 -1.81 -7.64 -4.70
N LEU A 143 -2.01 -8.17 -3.51
CA LEU A 143 -1.29 -7.82 -2.30
C LEU A 143 -0.26 -8.92 -2.02
N TYR A 144 1.00 -8.51 -1.91
CA TYR A 144 2.14 -9.41 -1.78
C TYR A 144 2.98 -9.06 -0.54
N LEU A 145 3.65 -10.07 0.01
CA LEU A 145 4.86 -9.84 0.78
C LEU A 145 6.04 -9.77 -0.20
N LYS A 146 6.89 -8.77 -0.02
CA LYS A 146 8.14 -8.58 -0.78
C LYS A 146 9.32 -8.77 0.16
N ASP A 147 10.22 -9.67 -0.20
CA ASP A 147 11.46 -9.87 0.54
C ASP A 147 12.55 -8.86 0.11
N GLY A 148 13.67 -8.82 0.83
CA GLY A 148 14.81 -7.96 0.49
C GLY A 148 15.49 -8.28 -0.84
N ALA A 149 15.18 -9.42 -1.48
CA ALA A 149 15.63 -9.79 -2.81
C ALA A 149 14.62 -9.42 -3.92
N GLY A 150 13.47 -8.83 -3.54
CA GLY A 150 12.40 -8.44 -4.46
C GLY A 150 11.47 -9.57 -4.88
N ARG A 151 11.53 -10.75 -4.24
CA ARG A 151 10.58 -11.84 -4.52
C ARG A 151 9.22 -11.51 -3.93
N LEU A 152 8.18 -11.82 -4.69
CA LEU A 152 6.79 -11.56 -4.33
C LEU A 152 6.10 -12.84 -3.90
N TYR A 153 5.46 -12.78 -2.73
CA TYR A 153 4.69 -13.88 -2.14
C TYR A 153 3.23 -13.43 -2.06
N PRO A 154 2.33 -13.98 -2.88
CA PRO A 154 0.94 -13.50 -2.96
C PRO A 154 0.19 -13.82 -1.67
N ILE A 155 -0.35 -12.79 -1.02
CA ILE A 155 -1.33 -12.92 0.08
C ILE A 155 -2.72 -13.02 -0.54
N VAL A 156 -3.04 -12.09 -1.43
CA VAL A 156 -4.31 -11.99 -2.16
C VAL A 156 -4.00 -11.57 -3.61
N VAL A 157 -4.70 -12.18 -4.56
CA VAL A 157 -4.65 -11.82 -5.98
C VAL A 157 -6.07 -11.67 -6.51
N SER A 158 -6.25 -10.84 -7.54
CA SER A 158 -7.51 -10.71 -8.25
C SER A 158 -7.88 -12.03 -8.92
N ASN A 159 -9.09 -12.51 -8.65
CA ASN A 159 -9.68 -13.73 -9.21
C ASN A 159 -11.20 -13.74 -8.91
N GLY A 160 -11.92 -14.76 -9.36
CA GLY A 160 -13.38 -14.86 -9.21
C GLY A 160 -13.88 -15.01 -7.76
N THR A 161 -12.99 -15.00 -6.76
CA THR A 161 -13.37 -15.06 -5.34
C THR A 161 -13.68 -13.68 -4.75
N TRP A 162 -13.40 -12.59 -5.45
CA TRP A 162 -13.74 -11.25 -4.98
C TRP A 162 -15.26 -11.03 -4.95
N GLU A 163 -15.74 -10.25 -4.00
CA GLU A 163 -17.14 -9.89 -3.82
C GLU A 163 -17.44 -8.58 -4.56
N THR A 164 -18.56 -8.51 -5.28
CA THR A 164 -19.13 -7.31 -5.89
C THR A 164 -20.53 -7.07 -5.34
N SER A 165 -21.16 -5.94 -5.69
CA SER A 165 -22.60 -5.74 -5.42
C SER A 165 -23.51 -6.76 -6.10
N GLY A 166 -23.05 -7.35 -7.22
CA GLY A 166 -23.78 -8.34 -8.00
C GLY A 166 -23.52 -9.80 -7.59
N GLY A 167 -22.64 -10.04 -6.60
CA GLY A 167 -22.26 -11.37 -6.16
C GLY A 167 -20.74 -11.56 -6.15
N ARG A 168 -20.23 -12.49 -6.96
CA ARG A 168 -18.79 -12.70 -7.13
C ARG A 168 -18.31 -11.97 -8.39
N ALA A 169 -17.06 -11.50 -8.34
CA ALA A 169 -16.39 -10.97 -9.51
C ALA A 169 -16.25 -12.07 -10.57
N THR A 170 -16.30 -11.67 -11.82
CA THR A 170 -16.12 -12.57 -12.97
C THR A 170 -14.70 -12.44 -13.46
N GLU A 171 -14.00 -13.57 -13.64
CA GLU A 171 -12.75 -13.60 -14.38
C GLU A 171 -13.06 -13.40 -15.86
N ILE A 172 -12.48 -12.36 -16.45
CA ILE A 172 -12.75 -11.98 -17.84
C ILE A 172 -11.58 -12.36 -18.73
N THR A 173 -11.84 -12.64 -20.01
CA THR A 173 -10.77 -12.68 -21.01
C THR A 173 -10.64 -11.30 -21.59
N TYR A 174 -9.67 -10.54 -21.09
CA TYR A 174 -9.49 -9.15 -21.47
C TYR A 174 -8.82 -9.02 -22.84
N ALA A 175 -9.42 -8.25 -23.75
CA ALA A 175 -9.00 -8.18 -25.14
C ALA A 175 -7.74 -7.32 -25.39
N HIS A 176 -7.40 -6.40 -24.48
CA HIS A 176 -6.31 -5.45 -24.65
C HIS A 176 -5.03 -5.89 -23.90
N PRO A 177 -3.85 -5.36 -24.28
CA PRO A 177 -2.61 -5.64 -23.57
C PRO A 177 -2.73 -5.24 -22.09
N MET A 178 -2.41 -6.18 -21.20
CA MET A 178 -2.43 -5.97 -19.75
C MET A 178 -1.03 -6.20 -19.17
N PRO A 179 -0.69 -5.52 -18.06
CA PRO A 179 0.58 -5.77 -17.38
C PRO A 179 0.63 -7.18 -16.79
N ASP A 180 1.84 -7.76 -16.72
CA ASP A 180 2.07 -9.04 -16.06
C ASP A 180 2.16 -8.83 -14.53
N ILE A 181 1.03 -9.01 -13.84
CA ILE A 181 0.95 -8.96 -12.37
C ILE A 181 0.95 -10.41 -11.84
N PRO A 182 1.97 -10.84 -11.08
CA PRO A 182 2.18 -12.26 -10.75
C PRO A 182 0.99 -12.98 -10.08
N GLY A 183 0.38 -13.90 -10.81
CA GLY A 183 -0.71 -14.75 -10.30
C GLY A 183 -2.08 -14.08 -10.23
N ALA A 184 -2.18 -12.82 -10.66
CA ALA A 184 -3.45 -12.11 -10.76
C ALA A 184 -4.20 -12.49 -12.05
N GLN A 185 -5.52 -12.55 -11.98
CA GLN A 185 -6.42 -12.68 -13.13
C GLN A 185 -7.19 -11.38 -13.31
N PRO A 186 -7.44 -10.94 -14.56
CA PRO A 186 -8.29 -9.80 -14.81
C PRO A 186 -9.72 -10.13 -14.37
N ILE A 187 -10.25 -9.30 -13.48
CA ILE A 187 -11.60 -9.46 -12.94
C ILE A 187 -12.41 -8.19 -13.09
N TRP A 188 -13.72 -8.39 -13.14
CA TRP A 188 -14.68 -7.29 -13.12
C TRP A 188 -16.04 -7.76 -12.57
N ASP A 189 -17.08 -6.93 -12.65
CA ASP A 189 -18.46 -7.32 -12.33
C ASP A 189 -19.18 -7.94 -13.54
N VAL A 190 -20.41 -8.42 -13.35
CA VAL A 190 -21.29 -8.95 -14.41
C VAL A 190 -21.53 -7.98 -15.57
N ARG A 191 -21.29 -6.68 -15.38
CA ARG A 191 -21.35 -5.64 -16.43
C ARG A 191 -19.94 -5.30 -16.87
N MET A 192 -19.68 -5.20 -18.18
CA MET A 192 -18.32 -4.97 -18.72
C MET A 192 -17.75 -3.56 -18.49
N PHE A 193 -18.53 -2.59 -18.00
CA PHE A 193 -18.09 -1.19 -17.86
C PHE A 193 -18.84 -0.45 -16.73
N GLY A 194 -18.33 0.74 -16.37
CA GLY A 194 -18.92 1.63 -15.37
C GLY A 194 -18.19 1.60 -14.02
N VAL A 195 -18.91 1.90 -12.94
CA VAL A 195 -18.34 1.93 -11.57
C VAL A 195 -18.62 0.61 -10.86
N VAL A 196 -17.56 -0.02 -10.37
CA VAL A 196 -17.62 -1.29 -9.63
C VAL A 196 -16.87 -1.16 -8.31
N ASP A 197 -17.53 -1.54 -7.22
CA ASP A 197 -16.90 -1.75 -5.92
C ASP A 197 -16.68 -3.26 -5.71
N MET A 198 -15.43 -3.65 -5.47
CA MET A 198 -15.00 -5.02 -5.19
C MET A 198 -14.35 -5.12 -3.82
N ALA A 199 -14.49 -6.28 -3.18
CA ALA A 199 -13.83 -6.53 -1.91
C ALA A 199 -13.43 -8.00 -1.73
N ILE A 200 -12.43 -8.22 -0.89
CA ILE A 200 -12.05 -9.55 -0.43
C ILE A 200 -11.56 -9.47 1.01
N THR A 201 -11.79 -10.54 1.77
CA THR A 201 -11.32 -10.66 3.14
C THR A 201 -10.22 -11.71 3.24
N PHE A 202 -9.25 -11.46 4.12
CA PHE A 202 -8.17 -12.38 4.41
C PHE A 202 -7.71 -12.20 5.85
N ASP A 203 -7.12 -13.23 6.43
CA ASP A 203 -6.68 -13.25 7.83
C ASP A 203 -5.17 -13.34 7.95
N ARG A 204 -4.67 -13.30 9.19
CA ARG A 204 -3.25 -13.54 9.49
C ARG A 204 -2.75 -14.88 8.91
N ALA A 205 -3.57 -15.91 8.94
CA ALA A 205 -3.20 -17.21 8.39
C ALA A 205 -2.97 -17.16 6.87
N ALA A 206 -3.61 -16.27 6.13
CA ALA A 206 -3.32 -16.03 4.71
C ALA A 206 -1.93 -15.42 4.50
N ILE A 207 -1.52 -14.49 5.37
CA ILE A 207 -0.18 -13.88 5.36
C ILE A 207 0.88 -14.95 5.65
N ASP A 208 0.67 -15.78 6.67
CA ASP A 208 1.59 -16.86 7.03
C ASP A 208 1.70 -17.92 5.91
N ARG A 209 0.57 -18.29 5.28
CA ARG A 209 0.53 -19.21 4.14
C ARG A 209 1.26 -18.67 2.91
N ALA A 210 1.26 -17.35 2.70
CA ALA A 210 1.94 -16.73 1.56
C ALA A 210 3.44 -17.04 1.58
N LEU A 211 4.07 -17.04 2.76
CA LEU A 211 5.48 -17.39 2.94
C LEU A 211 5.75 -18.90 2.80
N ALA A 212 4.80 -19.74 3.21
CA ALA A 212 4.95 -21.19 3.11
C ALA A 212 4.89 -21.71 1.67
N LYS A 213 4.21 -20.97 0.78
CA LYS A 213 4.19 -21.26 -0.66
C LYS A 213 5.40 -20.65 -1.34
N SER A 214 6.06 -21.42 -2.21
CA SER A 214 7.12 -20.86 -3.06
C SER A 214 6.57 -19.72 -3.91
N ALA A 215 7.30 -18.61 -3.99
CA ALA A 215 6.94 -17.46 -4.82
C ALA A 215 6.56 -17.93 -6.24
N PRO A 216 5.45 -17.45 -6.82
CA PRO A 216 5.09 -17.79 -8.19
C PRO A 216 6.25 -17.43 -9.12
N ALA A 217 6.56 -18.36 -10.04
CA ALA A 217 7.62 -18.14 -11.01
C ALA A 217 7.24 -16.94 -11.90
N ILE A 218 8.05 -15.88 -11.87
CA ILE A 218 7.97 -14.82 -12.86
C ILE A 218 8.21 -15.48 -14.23
N SER A 219 7.24 -15.36 -15.13
CA SER A 219 7.39 -15.91 -16.47
C SER A 219 8.66 -15.35 -17.12
N ARG A 220 9.55 -16.23 -17.59
CA ARG A 220 10.77 -15.84 -18.31
C ARG A 220 10.47 -15.05 -19.59
N SER A 221 9.24 -15.09 -20.12
CA SER A 221 8.83 -14.30 -21.28
C SER A 221 8.84 -12.79 -21.03
N ALA A 222 8.69 -12.34 -19.78
CA ALA A 222 8.76 -10.92 -19.41
C ALA A 222 10.21 -10.37 -19.39
N ARG A 223 11.23 -11.24 -19.39
CA ARG A 223 12.64 -10.83 -19.30
C ARG A 223 13.28 -10.46 -20.64
N GLN A 224 12.54 -10.57 -21.75
CA GLN A 224 13.07 -10.42 -23.11
C GLN A 224 12.44 -9.31 -23.96
N GLN A 225 11.49 -8.53 -23.43
CA GLN A 225 11.12 -7.27 -24.08
C GLN A 225 11.92 -6.13 -23.46
N ALA A 226 13.14 -5.95 -23.96
CA ALA A 226 13.74 -4.63 -23.94
C ALA A 226 12.73 -3.69 -24.62
N MET A 227 12.33 -2.63 -23.92
CA MET A 227 11.48 -1.59 -24.47
C MET A 227 12.20 -0.96 -25.66
N ASP A 228 11.83 -1.37 -26.88
CA ASP A 228 12.19 -0.65 -28.10
C ASP A 228 11.42 0.67 -28.06
N TYR A 229 12.09 1.73 -27.60
CA TYR A 229 11.61 3.08 -27.82
C TYR A 229 11.63 3.33 -29.32
N HIS A 230 10.45 3.49 -29.92
CA HIS A 230 10.32 4.02 -31.26
C HIS A 230 11.04 5.37 -31.31
N THR A 231 12.17 5.41 -32.00
CA THR A 231 12.85 6.65 -32.35
C THR A 231 12.02 7.29 -33.45
N PHE A 232 11.36 8.40 -33.13
CA PHE A 232 10.74 9.24 -34.14
C PHE A 232 11.88 9.90 -34.94
N ALA A 233 11.99 9.51 -36.22
CA ALA A 233 12.82 10.17 -37.22
C ALA A 233 12.13 11.44 -37.73
#